data_AF-A0A5K0YK82-F1
#
_entry.id   AF-A0A5K0YK82-F1
#
_cell.length_a   1.000
_cell.length_b   1.000
_cell.length_c   1.000
_cell.angle_alpha   90.00
_cell.angle_beta   90.00
_cell.angle_gamma   90.00
#
_symmetry.space_group_name_H-M   'P 1'
#
loop_
_entity.id
_entity.type
_entity.pdbx_description
1 polymer ?
#
loop_
_entity_poly.entity_id
_entity_poly.type
_entity_poly.pdbx_seq_one_letter_code
_entity_poly.pdbx_strand_id
1 'polypeptide(L)' 'NLANPTALLLSSVSMLRHLGLNDKADRIHEAILRTIADGNHRTRDLGGTATTSEFTEAVCNNL' A
#
# COMPACT_ATOMS: atom_id res chain seq x y z
N ASN A 1 11.46 -9.72 -7.19
CA ASN A 1 10.69 -8.88 -6.26
C ASN A 1 9.19 -9.01 -6.60
N LEU A 2 8.53 -10.09 -6.17
CA LEU A 2 7.18 -10.47 -6.63
C LEU A 2 6.14 -10.53 -5.51
N ALA A 3 6.54 -10.28 -4.27
CA ALA A 3 5.65 -10.37 -3.12
C ALA A 3 4.70 -9.17 -3.08
N ASN A 4 3.47 -9.38 -2.65
CA ASN A 4 2.56 -8.30 -2.31
C ASN A 4 2.95 -7.66 -0.96
N PRO A 5 3.39 -6.39 -0.91
CA PRO A 5 3.77 -5.72 0.35
C PRO A 5 2.56 -5.22 1.16
N THR A 6 1.32 -5.38 0.67
CA THR A 6 0.11 -4.82 1.28
C THR A 6 -0.07 -5.23 2.74
N ALA A 7 0.16 -6.50 3.09
CA ALA A 7 -0.01 -6.98 4.47
C ALA A 7 0.94 -6.27 5.47
N LEU A 8 2.19 -6.05 5.06
CA LEU A 8 3.17 -5.31 5.86
C LEU A 8 2.73 -3.84 6.01
N LEU A 9 2.32 -3.21 4.92
CA LEU A 9 1.89 -1.80 4.93
C LEU A 9 0.65 -1.58 5.82
N LEU A 10 -0.35 -2.45 5.75
CA LEU A 10 -1.53 -2.39 6.61
C LEU A 10 -1.19 -2.65 8.09
N SER A 11 -0.20 -3.50 8.36
CA SER A 11 0.32 -3.70 9.72
C SER A 11 0.96 -2.41 10.25
N SER A 12 1.75 -1.72 9.42
CA SER A 12 2.32 -0.41 9.76
C SER A 12 1.25 0.67 9.97
N VAL A 13 0.19 0.69 9.16
CA VAL A 13 -0.98 1.58 9.37
C VAL A 13 -1.63 1.31 10.73
N SER A 14 -1.83 0.03 11.07
CA SER A 14 -2.39 -0.36 12.36
C SER A 14 -1.50 0.05 13.54
N MET A 15 -0.17 -0.08 13.39
CA MET A 15 0.80 0.43 14.36
C MET A 15 0.71 1.95 14.52
N LEU A 16 0.62 2.70 13.44
CA LEU A 16 0.48 4.17 13.50
C LEU A 16 -0.80 4.59 14.23
N ARG A 17 -1.92 3.90 14.00
CA ARG A 17 -3.15 4.11 14.77
C ARG A 17 -2.96 3.82 16.25
N HIS A 18 -2.27 2.72 16.59
CA HIS A 18 -1.97 2.37 17.98
C HIS A 18 -1.11 3.42 18.69
N LEU A 19 -0.22 4.09 17.95
CA LEU A 19 0.60 5.20 18.45
C LEU A 19 -0.14 6.55 18.50
N GLY A 20 -1.42 6.60 18.12
CA GLY A 20 -2.22 7.84 18.07
C GLY A 20 -1.94 8.71 16.84
N LEU A 21 -1.15 8.23 15.87
CA LEU A 21 -0.79 8.95 14.64
C LEU A 21 -1.84 8.71 13.54
N ASN A 22 -3.11 8.96 13.84
CA ASN A 22 -4.23 8.63 12.96
C ASN A 22 -4.17 9.34 11.61
N ASP A 23 -3.81 10.63 11.55
CA ASP A 23 -3.72 11.37 10.29
C ASP A 23 -2.72 10.76 9.32
N LYS A 24 -1.58 10.28 9.84
CA LYS A 24 -0.55 9.60 9.03
C LYS A 24 -1.02 8.23 8.59
N ALA A 25 -1.68 7.50 9.48
CA ALA A 25 -2.25 6.20 9.19
C ALA A 25 -3.32 6.28 8.09
N ASP A 26 -4.21 7.28 8.16
CA ASP A 26 -5.27 7.50 7.17
C ASP A 26 -4.71 7.86 5.80
N ARG A 27 -3.72 8.77 5.73
CA ARG A 27 -3.03 9.11 4.47
C ARG A 27 -2.41 7.89 3.79
N ILE A 28 -1.67 7.07 4.55
CA ILE A 28 -1.04 5.87 4.02
C ILE A 28 -2.10 4.84 3.60
N HIS A 29 -3.15 4.67 4.40
CA HIS A 29 -4.23 3.74 4.08
C HIS A 29 -4.96 4.13 2.80
N GLU A 30 -5.29 5.41 2.62
CA GLU A 30 -5.89 5.91 1.39
C GLU A 30 -4.98 5.72 0.17
N ALA A 31 -3.68 6.00 0.29
CA ALA A 31 -2.73 5.82 -0.79
C ALA A 31 -2.64 4.35 -1.25
N ILE A 32 -2.66 3.41 -0.30
CA ILE A 32 -2.69 1.96 -0.58
C ILE A 32 -3.98 1.59 -1.32
N LEU A 33 -5.14 2.05 -0.83
CA LEU A 33 -6.43 1.76 -1.44
C LEU A 33 -6.53 2.34 -2.86
N ARG A 34 -6.07 3.58 -3.08
CA ARG A 34 -6.03 4.21 -4.41
C ARG A 34 -5.15 3.42 -5.37
N THR A 35 -3.98 2.98 -4.93
CA THR A 35 -3.05 2.18 -5.75
C THR A 35 -3.67 0.83 -6.15
N ILE A 36 -4.39 0.17 -5.24
CA ILE A 36 -5.09 -1.08 -5.52
C ILE A 36 -6.30 -0.84 -6.45
N ALA A 37 -7.02 0.26 -6.25
CA ALA A 37 -8.20 0.64 -7.04
C ALA A 37 -7.84 1.01 -8.48
N ASP A 38 -6.73 1.71 -8.71
CA ASP A 38 -6.22 2.08 -10.04
C ASP A 38 -5.91 0.84 -10.91
N GLY A 39 -5.60 -0.30 -10.29
CA GLY A 39 -5.49 -1.59 -10.98
C GLY A 39 -4.21 -1.78 -11.80
N ASN A 40 -3.56 -0.70 -12.24
CA ASN A 40 -2.34 -0.73 -13.06
C ASN A 40 -1.14 -1.33 -12.33
N HIS A 41 -1.04 -1.14 -11.02
CA HIS A 41 0.12 -1.51 -10.21
C HIS A 41 -0.13 -2.72 -9.31
N ARG A 42 -1.13 -3.57 -9.61
CA ARG A 42 -1.42 -4.75 -8.79
C ARG A 42 -0.32 -5.79 -8.91
N THR A 43 0.08 -6.38 -7.78
CA THR A 43 1.00 -7.51 -7.77
C THR A 43 0.32 -8.80 -8.25
N ARG A 44 1.11 -9.84 -8.55
CA ARG A 44 0.58 -11.14 -9.04
C ARG A 44 -0.47 -11.76 -8.14
N ASP A 45 -0.35 -11.59 -6.82
CA ASP A 45 -1.34 -12.11 -5.85
C ASP A 45 -2.71 -11.44 -5.97
N LEU A 46 -2.75 -10.22 -6.52
CA LEU A 46 -3.97 -9.43 -6.77
C LEU A 46 -4.39 -9.48 -8.26
N GLY A 47 -3.81 -10.40 -9.05
CA GLY A 47 -4.14 -10.58 -10.46
C GLY A 47 -3.48 -9.59 -11.42
N GLY A 48 -2.47 -8.84 -10.98
CA GLY A 48 -1.68 -7.95 -11.84
C GLY A 48 -0.28 -8.50 -12.15
N THR A 49 0.55 -7.67 -12.76
CA THR A 49 1.93 -8.03 -13.15
C THR A 49 3.00 -7.20 -12.44
N ALA A 50 2.61 -6.29 -11.56
CA ALA A 50 3.54 -5.38 -10.90
C ALA A 50 4.44 -6.12 -9.89
N THR A 51 5.66 -5.63 -9.79
CA THR A 51 6.64 -6.02 -8.79
C THR A 51 6.35 -5.34 -7.45
N THR A 52 6.97 -5.86 -6.38
CA THR A 52 6.90 -5.23 -5.04
C THR A 52 7.41 -3.78 -5.06
N SER A 53 8.44 -3.50 -5.87
CA SER A 53 9.01 -2.16 -6.01
C SER A 53 8.03 -1.19 -6.69
N GLU A 54 7.46 -1.59 -7.83
CA GLU A 54 6.49 -0.77 -8.57
C GLU A 54 5.24 -0.48 -7.73
N PHE A 55 4.75 -1.47 -6.98
CA PHE A 55 3.64 -1.25 -6.05
C PHE A 55 4.01 -0.22 -4.97
N THR A 56 5.22 -0.33 -4.40
CA THR A 56 5.67 0.60 -3.35
C THR A 56 5.82 2.02 -3.89
N GLU A 57 6.39 2.17 -5.09
CA GLU A 57 6.54 3.46 -5.75
C GLU A 57 5.19 4.09 -6.09
N ALA A 58 4.23 3.31 -6.59
CA ALA A 58 2.88 3.78 -6.84
C ALA A 58 2.17 4.24 -5.55
N VAL A 59 2.37 3.54 -4.42
CA VAL A 59 1.85 3.98 -3.11
C VAL A 59 2.49 5.31 -2.69
N CYS A 60 3.80 5.46 -2.85
CA CYS A 60 4.49 6.72 -2.55
C CYS A 60 4.01 7.88 -3.42
N ASN A 61 3.67 7.63 -4.69
CA ASN A 61 3.12 8.66 -5.59
C ASN A 61 1.68 9.06 -5.24
N ASN A 62 0.95 8.24 -4.49
CA ASN A 62 -0.45 8.47 -4.09
C ASN A 62 -0.61 9.05 -2.67
N LEU A 63 0.49 9.42 -2.00
CA LEU A 63 0.59 9.88 -0.60
C LEU A 63 0.54 11.40 -0.44
#